data_AF-A0A853L6K2-F1
#
_entry.id   AF-A0A853L6K2-F1
#
_cell.length_a   1.000
_cell.length_b   1.000
_cell.length_c   1.000
_cell.angle_alpha   90.00
_cell.angle_beta   90.00
_cell.angle_gamma   90.00
#
_symmetry.space_group_name_H-M   'P 1'
#
loop_
_entity.id
_entity.type
_entity.pdbx_description
1 polymer ?
#
loop_
_entity_poly.entity_id
_entity_poly.type
_entity_poly.pdbx_seq_one_letter_code
_entity_poly.pdbx_strand_id
1 'polypeptide(L)'
;MDILFQDWINLILRWAHLITGIAWIGSSFYFVWLDLSLRKRPDMDEGVYGEAWMVHGGGFYHVNKWMVAPSSMPPELHWFKYEAYFTWITGFALLVTMYYWSAESYLIDPSVLALTKMDAILIGLGSLFAGWVIYDIICKSAIGKRTDTLAVALFILIMAASYLFTHVFSGRGAFIHVGAMIGTIMAANVFRIIIPNQKKVVASLMAGEKPDPKLGLQAKQRSTHNNYLTLPVLLMMISNHYSMLFSHDQSWLIVGLILIIGGLVRHFFNTRNAGGTGKAIAWQLPSAAVGMAILAMFASYDPNAVKRADEDVITANHALAIVQTRCSTCHSANPSDEGFDEAPAGVMFDDLAQIEANAQRVLAQAVIGRAMPLGNMTEMTDEERAQLGQWIRAGMPE
;
A
#
# COMPACT_ATOMS: atom_id res chain seq x y z
N MET A 1 33.73 -14.36 -10.76
CA MET A 1 32.32 -14.81 -10.73
C MET A 1 31.64 -13.78 -9.86
N ASP A 2 30.98 -12.84 -10.50
CA ASP A 2 30.51 -11.64 -9.81
C ASP A 2 29.12 -11.94 -9.25
N ILE A 3 29.03 -12.03 -7.93
CA ILE A 3 27.77 -12.26 -7.24
C ILE A 3 27.11 -10.89 -7.08
N LEU A 4 25.94 -10.71 -7.70
CA LEU A 4 25.11 -9.51 -7.57
C LEU A 4 24.42 -9.47 -6.20
N PHE A 5 25.20 -9.20 -5.14
CA PHE A 5 24.72 -9.28 -3.76
C PHE A 5 23.49 -8.41 -3.48
N GLN A 6 23.46 -7.19 -4.02
CA GLN A 6 22.33 -6.27 -3.82
C GLN A 6 21.05 -6.80 -4.48
N ASP A 7 21.14 -7.33 -5.69
CA ASP A 7 20.00 -7.92 -6.38
C ASP A 7 19.47 -9.15 -5.67
N TRP A 8 20.35 -10.00 -5.14
CA TRP A 8 19.96 -11.14 -4.32
C TRP A 8 19.29 -10.73 -3.01
N ILE A 9 19.81 -9.73 -2.30
CA ILE A 9 19.18 -9.19 -1.09
C ILE A 9 17.79 -8.63 -1.42
N ASN A 10 17.70 -7.83 -2.48
CA ASN A 10 16.46 -7.24 -2.99
C ASN A 10 15.41 -8.33 -3.30
N LEU A 11 15.80 -9.35 -4.05
CA LEU A 11 14.94 -10.49 -4.40
C LEU A 11 14.49 -11.27 -3.17
N ILE A 12 15.41 -11.65 -2.28
CA ILE A 12 15.10 -12.44 -1.08
C ILE A 12 14.13 -11.69 -0.18
N LEU A 13 14.34 -10.39 0.07
CA LEU A 13 13.47 -9.59 0.91
C LEU A 13 12.07 -9.42 0.28
N ARG A 14 11.99 -9.13 -1.03
CA ARG A 14 10.71 -9.02 -1.74
C ARG A 14 9.95 -10.33 -1.71
N TRP A 15 10.65 -11.44 -1.96
CA TRP A 15 10.06 -12.77 -1.97
C TRP A 15 9.56 -13.16 -0.57
N ALA A 16 10.37 -12.95 0.46
CA ALA A 16 9.98 -13.21 1.85
C ALA A 16 8.77 -12.35 2.27
N HIS A 17 8.73 -11.07 1.86
CA HIS A 17 7.61 -10.19 2.14
C HIS A 17 6.32 -10.64 1.42
N LEU A 18 6.42 -11.09 0.18
CA LEU A 18 5.29 -11.62 -0.57
C LEU A 18 4.74 -12.89 0.11
N ILE A 19 5.60 -13.85 0.47
CA ILE A 19 5.20 -15.09 1.13
C ILE A 19 4.50 -14.80 2.46
N THR A 20 5.13 -13.98 3.31
CA THR A 20 4.60 -13.68 4.65
C THR A 20 3.32 -12.84 4.56
N GLY A 21 3.26 -11.90 3.62
CA GLY A 21 2.07 -11.12 3.32
C GLY A 21 0.89 -11.98 2.86
N ILE A 22 1.11 -12.96 1.97
CA ILE A 22 0.08 -13.92 1.54
C ILE A 22 -0.41 -14.75 2.73
N ALA A 23 0.49 -15.26 3.58
CA ALA A 23 0.12 -16.03 4.76
C ALA A 23 -0.74 -15.19 5.73
N TRP A 24 -0.38 -13.92 5.97
CA TRP A 24 -1.12 -13.07 6.89
C TRP A 24 -2.47 -12.63 6.32
N ILE A 25 -2.50 -12.17 5.06
CA ILE A 25 -3.74 -11.71 4.44
C ILE A 25 -4.69 -12.88 4.21
N GLY A 26 -4.18 -14.03 3.78
CA GLY A 26 -4.96 -15.26 3.62
C GLY A 26 -5.61 -15.70 4.92
N SER A 27 -4.84 -15.79 6.02
CA SER A 27 -5.39 -16.12 7.33
C SER A 27 -6.39 -15.07 7.82
N SER A 28 -6.11 -13.78 7.64
CA SER A 28 -7.03 -12.70 8.01
C SER A 28 -8.37 -12.79 7.26
N PHE A 29 -8.35 -13.00 5.93
CA PHE A 29 -9.58 -13.16 5.16
C PHE A 29 -10.35 -14.41 5.54
N TYR A 30 -9.66 -15.51 5.79
CA TYR A 30 -10.27 -16.75 6.26
C TYR A 30 -10.97 -16.57 7.61
N PHE A 31 -10.30 -16.00 8.62
CA PHE A 31 -10.89 -15.81 9.95
C PHE A 31 -12.05 -14.81 9.96
N VAL A 32 -11.97 -13.76 9.15
CA VAL A 32 -13.10 -12.82 8.99
C VAL A 32 -14.27 -13.50 8.30
N TRP A 33 -14.02 -14.27 7.24
CA TRP A 33 -15.07 -15.05 6.59
C TRP A 33 -15.70 -16.03 7.57
N LEU A 34 -14.89 -16.76 8.35
CA LEU A 34 -15.34 -17.71 9.35
C LEU A 34 -16.24 -17.03 10.39
N ASP A 35 -15.80 -15.91 10.97
CA ASP A 35 -16.56 -15.16 11.99
C ASP A 35 -17.93 -14.70 11.47
N LEU A 36 -17.99 -14.24 10.21
CA LEU A 36 -19.22 -13.79 9.58
C LEU A 36 -20.11 -14.95 9.08
N SER A 37 -19.51 -16.13 8.87
CA SER A 37 -20.20 -17.31 8.36
C SER A 37 -20.76 -18.21 9.47
N LEU A 38 -20.50 -17.91 10.74
CA LEU A 38 -21.08 -18.63 11.87
C LEU A 38 -22.61 -18.58 11.82
N ARG A 39 -23.25 -19.71 12.09
CA ARG A 39 -24.71 -19.84 12.16
C ARG A 39 -25.10 -20.43 13.51
N LYS A 40 -26.26 -19.99 14.02
CA LYS A 40 -26.93 -20.68 15.10
C LYS A 40 -27.76 -21.82 14.52
N ARG A 41 -27.66 -22.99 15.12
CA ARG A 41 -28.42 -24.19 14.75
C ARG A 41 -29.11 -24.78 15.98
N PRO A 42 -30.17 -25.59 15.79
CA PRO A 42 -30.68 -26.46 16.85
C PRO A 42 -29.54 -27.35 17.38
N ASP A 43 -29.60 -27.70 18.66
CA ASP A 43 -28.71 -28.68 19.31
C ASP A 43 -27.22 -28.31 19.40
N MET A 44 -26.89 -27.01 19.39
CA MET A 44 -25.54 -26.55 19.71
C MET A 44 -25.21 -26.71 21.19
N ASP A 45 -23.96 -27.03 21.49
CA ASP A 45 -23.45 -27.07 22.87
C ASP A 45 -23.69 -25.74 23.61
N GLU A 46 -23.98 -25.84 24.91
CA GLU A 46 -24.20 -24.68 25.76
C GLU A 46 -22.94 -23.79 25.79
N GLY A 47 -23.09 -22.50 25.46
CA GLY A 47 -22.00 -21.52 25.44
C GLY A 47 -21.36 -21.29 24.07
N VAL A 48 -21.71 -22.09 23.05
CA VAL A 48 -21.28 -21.84 21.67
C VAL A 48 -22.03 -20.65 21.08
N TYR A 49 -21.28 -19.66 20.58
CA TYR A 49 -21.82 -18.46 19.93
C TYR A 49 -22.50 -18.78 18.58
N GLY A 50 -21.84 -19.65 17.82
CA GLY A 50 -22.19 -20.06 16.48
C GLY A 50 -21.23 -21.13 15.99
N GLU A 51 -21.66 -21.89 15.00
CA GLU A 51 -20.86 -22.94 14.37
C GLU A 51 -20.71 -22.72 12.87
N ALA A 52 -19.65 -23.28 12.29
CA ALA A 52 -19.42 -23.33 10.86
C ALA A 52 -19.04 -24.74 10.42
N TRP A 53 -19.59 -25.15 9.28
CA TRP A 53 -19.27 -26.40 8.60
C TRP A 53 -18.57 -26.08 7.29
N MET A 54 -17.43 -26.74 7.06
CA MET A 54 -16.56 -26.46 5.93
C MET A 54 -16.09 -27.76 5.30
N VAL A 55 -15.85 -27.75 3.99
CA VAL A 55 -15.27 -28.88 3.27
C VAL A 55 -13.97 -28.44 2.62
N HIS A 56 -12.89 -29.18 2.85
CA HIS A 56 -11.61 -28.93 2.20
C HIS A 56 -10.76 -30.20 2.19
N GLY A 57 -9.97 -30.41 1.13
CA GLY A 57 -9.08 -31.58 1.02
C GLY A 57 -9.78 -32.94 1.12
N GLY A 58 -11.06 -33.02 0.72
CA GLY A 58 -11.85 -34.26 0.77
C GLY A 58 -12.49 -34.58 2.13
N GLY A 59 -12.33 -33.72 3.15
CA GLY A 59 -12.92 -33.89 4.48
C GLY A 59 -13.82 -32.74 4.92
N PHE A 60 -14.56 -32.96 6.02
CA PHE A 60 -15.42 -31.96 6.65
C PHE A 60 -14.82 -31.46 7.97
N TYR A 61 -14.86 -30.15 8.17
CA TYR A 61 -14.46 -29.47 9.39
C TYR A 61 -15.69 -28.86 10.06
N HIS A 62 -15.84 -29.10 11.35
CA HIS A 62 -16.85 -28.48 12.20
C HIS A 62 -16.15 -27.58 13.21
N VAL A 63 -16.46 -26.29 13.19
CA VAL A 63 -15.81 -25.29 14.04
C VAL A 63 -16.85 -24.60 14.90
N ASN A 64 -16.68 -24.72 16.21
CA ASN A 64 -17.46 -24.03 17.22
C ASN A 64 -16.72 -22.79 17.71
N LYS A 65 -17.37 -21.62 17.67
CA LYS A 65 -16.83 -20.41 18.29
C LYS A 65 -17.45 -20.19 19.66
N TRP A 66 -16.60 -20.02 20.67
CA TRP A 66 -17.00 -19.69 22.04
C TRP A 66 -16.80 -18.20 22.30
N MET A 67 -17.74 -17.54 23.00
CA MET A 67 -17.55 -16.13 23.40
C MET A 67 -16.58 -15.96 24.57
N VAL A 68 -16.48 -16.99 25.40
CA VAL A 68 -15.71 -17.00 26.65
C VAL A 68 -14.71 -18.16 26.60
N ALA A 69 -15.10 -19.35 27.06
CA ALA A 69 -14.35 -20.59 26.87
C ALA A 69 -15.30 -21.78 26.72
N PRO A 70 -14.82 -22.87 26.10
CA PRO A 70 -15.37 -24.20 26.34
C PRO A 70 -15.17 -24.64 27.80
N SER A 71 -15.96 -25.62 28.24
CA SER A 71 -15.84 -26.25 29.57
C SER A 71 -14.50 -26.96 29.78
N SER A 72 -13.84 -27.39 28.70
CA SER A 72 -12.48 -27.93 28.70
C SER A 72 -11.71 -27.38 27.50
N MET A 73 -10.46 -26.98 27.70
CA MET A 73 -9.59 -26.42 26.65
C MET A 73 -8.32 -27.27 26.54
N PRO A 74 -7.92 -27.70 25.34
CA PRO A 74 -6.67 -28.43 25.15
C PRO A 74 -5.47 -27.52 25.48
N PRO A 75 -4.34 -28.08 25.94
CA PRO A 75 -3.13 -27.31 26.22
C PRO A 75 -2.50 -26.75 24.93
N GLU A 76 -2.71 -27.40 23.78
CA GLU A 76 -2.21 -26.95 22.49
C GLU A 76 -3.12 -25.87 21.87
N LEU A 77 -2.66 -24.62 21.92
CA LEU A 77 -3.30 -23.50 21.23
C LEU A 77 -2.39 -22.95 20.13
N HIS A 78 -2.91 -22.88 18.91
CA HIS A 78 -2.22 -22.21 17.81
C HIS A 78 -2.51 -20.70 17.82
N TRP A 79 -1.47 -19.88 17.74
CA TRP A 79 -1.56 -18.42 17.77
C TRP A 79 -1.12 -17.82 16.44
N PHE A 80 -2.08 -17.35 15.65
CA PHE A 80 -1.85 -16.64 14.39
C PHE A 80 -1.27 -15.24 14.68
N LYS A 81 0.05 -15.12 14.61
CA LYS A 81 0.80 -13.91 14.98
C LYS A 81 2.07 -13.74 14.15
N TYR A 82 2.74 -14.84 13.84
CA TYR A 82 4.02 -14.80 13.15
C TYR A 82 3.87 -14.31 11.71
N GLU A 83 2.74 -14.60 11.07
CA GLU A 83 2.41 -14.13 9.74
C GLU A 83 2.43 -12.59 9.70
N ALA A 84 1.77 -11.94 10.68
CA ALA A 84 1.78 -10.49 10.80
C ALA A 84 3.17 -9.94 11.14
N TYR A 85 3.89 -10.58 12.06
CA TYR A 85 5.19 -10.09 12.54
C TYR A 85 6.24 -10.18 11.43
N PHE A 86 6.33 -11.31 10.74
CA PHE A 86 7.27 -11.47 9.64
C PHE A 86 6.90 -10.64 8.42
N THR A 87 5.60 -10.41 8.15
CA THR A 87 5.20 -9.44 7.11
C THR A 87 5.72 -8.05 7.43
N TRP A 88 5.58 -7.59 8.68
CA TRP A 88 6.11 -6.29 9.08
C TRP A 88 7.64 -6.24 9.06
N ILE A 89 8.33 -7.26 9.59
CA ILE A 89 9.80 -7.31 9.60
C ILE A 89 10.36 -7.25 8.18
N THR A 90 9.83 -8.07 7.28
CA THR A 90 10.27 -8.12 5.87
C THR A 90 9.91 -6.83 5.12
N GLY A 91 8.73 -6.26 5.37
CA GLY A 91 8.31 -5.00 4.78
C GLY A 91 9.13 -3.80 5.27
N PHE A 92 9.45 -3.77 6.56
CA PHE A 92 10.32 -2.75 7.15
C PHE A 92 11.76 -2.89 6.64
N ALA A 93 12.26 -4.12 6.50
CA ALA A 93 13.55 -4.37 5.87
C ALA A 93 13.58 -3.84 4.42
N LEU A 94 12.53 -4.09 3.63
CA LEU A 94 12.40 -3.53 2.27
C LEU A 94 12.36 -2.00 2.28
N LEU A 95 11.65 -1.38 3.22
CA LEU A 95 11.62 0.07 3.36
C LEU A 95 13.02 0.62 3.62
N VAL A 96 13.77 0.00 4.54
CA VAL A 96 15.15 0.39 4.84
C VAL A 96 16.05 0.21 3.61
N THR A 97 16.05 -0.96 2.99
CA THR A 97 16.99 -1.26 1.90
C THR A 97 16.67 -0.49 0.62
N MET A 98 15.40 -0.24 0.31
CA MET A 98 15.00 0.39 -0.96
C MET A 98 14.88 1.91 -0.83
N TYR A 99 14.33 2.40 0.28
CA TYR A 99 13.95 3.81 0.42
C TYR A 99 14.84 4.61 1.37
N TYR A 100 15.50 3.97 2.33
CA TYR A 100 16.39 4.68 3.26
C TYR A 100 17.85 4.58 2.84
N TRP A 101 18.29 3.43 2.34
CA TRP A 101 19.64 3.27 1.81
C TRP A 101 19.88 4.13 0.56
N SER A 102 18.90 4.17 -0.34
CA SER A 102 18.92 4.95 -1.60
C SER A 102 17.84 6.05 -1.59
N ALA A 103 17.78 6.80 -0.50
CA ALA A 103 16.75 7.82 -0.29
C ALA A 103 16.77 8.92 -1.35
N GLU A 104 17.96 9.29 -1.80
CA GLU A 104 18.22 10.31 -2.81
C GLU A 104 17.52 9.97 -4.14
N SER A 105 17.41 8.68 -4.49
CA SER A 105 16.81 8.22 -5.74
C SER A 105 15.35 7.84 -5.63
N TYR A 106 14.91 7.32 -4.47
CA TYR A 106 13.59 6.71 -4.33
C TYR A 106 12.65 7.42 -3.37
N LEU A 107 13.17 8.20 -2.42
CA LEU A 107 12.38 8.84 -1.37
C LEU A 107 12.31 10.36 -1.51
N ILE A 108 13.41 11.00 -1.90
CA ILE A 108 13.54 12.45 -1.96
C ILE A 108 13.25 12.91 -3.39
N ASP A 109 12.54 14.04 -3.48
CA ASP A 109 12.39 14.82 -4.71
C ASP A 109 12.65 16.28 -4.36
N PRO A 110 13.78 16.87 -4.79
CA PRO A 110 14.13 18.26 -4.46
C PRO A 110 13.09 19.28 -4.93
N SER A 111 12.28 18.96 -5.96
CA SER A 111 11.21 19.82 -6.44
C SER A 111 9.98 19.83 -5.52
N VAL A 112 9.81 18.80 -4.70
CA VAL A 112 8.78 18.73 -3.65
C VAL A 112 9.30 19.38 -2.37
N LEU A 113 10.40 18.86 -1.84
CA LEU A 113 11.06 19.41 -0.66
C LEU A 113 12.53 18.98 -0.64
N ALA A 114 13.44 19.94 -0.64
CA ALA A 114 14.87 19.69 -0.50
C ALA A 114 15.19 19.21 0.92
N LEU A 115 15.39 17.89 1.06
CA LEU A 115 15.71 17.21 2.32
C LEU A 115 17.11 16.62 2.25
N THR A 116 17.78 16.56 3.41
CA THR A 116 18.92 15.64 3.54
C THR A 116 18.41 14.20 3.67
N LYS A 117 19.27 13.23 3.34
CA LYS A 117 19.00 11.79 3.54
C LYS A 117 18.49 11.49 4.95
N MET A 118 19.15 12.06 5.96
CA MET A 118 18.81 11.82 7.36
C MET A 118 17.46 12.42 7.75
N ASP A 119 17.13 13.62 7.25
CA ASP A 119 15.82 14.23 7.50
C ASP A 119 14.71 13.37 6.91
N ALA A 120 14.88 12.90 5.67
CA ALA A 120 13.90 12.03 5.02
C ALA A 120 13.67 10.71 5.79
N ILE A 121 14.75 10.09 6.29
CA ILE A 121 14.68 8.87 7.11
C ILE A 121 13.97 9.15 8.44
N LEU A 122 14.33 10.23 9.14
CA LEU A 122 13.74 10.57 10.44
C LEU A 122 12.26 10.92 10.31
N ILE A 123 11.86 11.65 9.27
CA ILE A 123 10.45 11.93 8.97
C ILE A 123 9.72 10.62 8.65
N GLY A 124 10.33 9.75 7.84
CA GLY A 124 9.79 8.43 7.53
C GLY A 124 9.52 7.59 8.77
N LEU A 125 10.54 7.32 9.58
CA LEU A 125 10.42 6.54 10.82
C LEU A 125 9.50 7.20 11.85
N GLY A 126 9.63 8.51 12.02
CA GLY A 126 8.81 9.30 12.93
C GLY A 126 7.33 9.24 12.56
N SER A 127 7.01 9.29 11.27
CA SER A 127 5.63 9.20 10.78
C SER A 127 5.00 7.82 10.99
N LEU A 128 5.76 6.72 10.84
CA LEU A 128 5.27 5.38 11.13
C LEU A 128 4.90 5.23 12.62
N PHE A 129 5.78 5.72 13.49
CA PHE A 129 5.57 5.70 14.93
C PHE A 129 4.39 6.61 15.35
N ALA A 130 4.40 7.85 14.89
CA ALA A 130 3.35 8.83 15.18
C ALA A 130 2.00 8.36 14.66
N GLY A 131 1.94 7.81 13.44
CA GLY A 131 0.74 7.24 12.85
C GLY A 131 0.12 6.16 13.73
N TRP A 132 0.93 5.24 14.27
CA TRP A 132 0.45 4.23 15.23
C TRP A 132 -0.02 4.83 16.56
N VAL A 133 0.73 5.77 17.13
CA VAL A 133 0.36 6.41 18.41
C VAL A 133 -0.95 7.17 18.29
N ILE A 134 -1.10 8.02 17.27
CA ILE A 134 -2.31 8.79 17.00
C ILE A 134 -3.49 7.84 16.79
N TYR A 135 -3.30 6.82 15.95
CA TYR A 135 -4.29 5.78 15.70
C TYR A 135 -4.76 5.08 17.00
N ASP A 136 -3.82 4.70 17.87
CA ASP A 136 -4.14 4.01 19.11
C ASP A 136 -4.89 4.91 20.09
N ILE A 137 -4.52 6.20 20.18
CA ILE A 137 -5.23 7.20 20.98
C ILE A 137 -6.66 7.38 20.46
N ILE A 138 -6.87 7.54 19.15
CA ILE A 138 -8.20 7.68 18.54
C ILE A 138 -9.08 6.49 18.90
N CYS A 139 -8.57 5.27 18.75
CA CYS A 139 -9.33 4.06 19.04
C CYS A 139 -9.64 3.87 20.54
N LYS A 140 -8.81 4.40 21.44
CA LYS A 140 -9.07 4.38 22.90
C LYS A 140 -9.96 5.54 23.38
N SER A 141 -10.15 6.56 22.55
CA SER A 141 -10.96 7.74 22.85
C SER A 141 -12.47 7.48 22.78
N ALA A 142 -13.27 8.52 23.05
CA ALA A 142 -14.72 8.47 22.85
C ALA A 142 -15.13 8.20 21.38
N ILE A 143 -14.33 8.67 20.41
CA ILE A 143 -14.53 8.41 18.97
C ILE A 143 -14.45 6.90 18.70
N GLY A 144 -13.52 6.21 19.37
CA GLY A 144 -13.32 4.78 19.25
C GLY A 144 -14.49 3.93 19.75
N LYS A 145 -15.47 4.49 20.46
CA LYS A 145 -16.63 3.74 20.95
C LYS A 145 -17.69 3.50 19.87
N ARG A 146 -17.67 4.26 18.78
CA ARG A 146 -18.61 4.10 17.66
C ARG A 146 -17.87 3.84 16.34
N THR A 147 -18.28 2.78 15.66
CA THR A 147 -17.61 2.29 14.44
C THR A 147 -17.64 3.31 13.30
N ASP A 148 -18.75 4.04 13.15
CA ASP A 148 -18.95 5.05 12.11
C ASP A 148 -18.00 6.24 12.28
N THR A 149 -17.97 6.84 13.47
CA THR A 149 -17.09 7.97 13.76
C THR A 149 -15.62 7.56 13.73
N LEU A 150 -15.32 6.33 14.15
CA LEU A 150 -13.98 5.78 14.08
C LEU A 150 -13.53 5.59 12.63
N ALA A 151 -14.37 5.02 11.76
CA ALA A 151 -14.04 4.86 10.35
C ALA A 151 -13.73 6.22 9.67
N VAL A 152 -14.52 7.25 9.94
CA VAL A 152 -14.28 8.61 9.42
C VAL A 152 -12.98 9.20 9.97
N ALA A 153 -12.73 9.08 11.28
CA ALA A 153 -11.49 9.58 11.88
C ALA A 153 -10.25 8.89 11.34
N LEU A 154 -10.32 7.58 11.09
CA LEU A 154 -9.22 6.82 10.49
C LEU A 154 -9.01 7.17 9.03
N PHE A 155 -10.08 7.41 8.27
CA PHE A 155 -9.98 7.91 6.90
C PHE A 155 -9.27 9.27 6.89
N ILE A 156 -9.68 10.21 7.76
CA ILE A 156 -9.04 11.53 7.88
C ILE A 156 -7.56 11.40 8.28
N LEU A 157 -7.21 10.50 9.20
CA LEU A 157 -5.82 10.25 9.59
C LEU A 157 -4.97 9.82 8.38
N ILE A 158 -5.46 8.87 7.58
CA ILE A 158 -4.72 8.39 6.41
C ILE A 158 -4.66 9.48 5.33
N MET A 159 -5.73 10.26 5.13
CA MET A 159 -5.75 11.38 4.19
C MET A 159 -4.76 12.48 4.60
N ALA A 160 -4.69 12.81 5.89
CA ALA A 160 -3.73 13.78 6.41
C ALA A 160 -2.29 13.28 6.24
N ALA A 161 -2.02 12.02 6.57
CA ALA A 161 -0.70 11.41 6.34
C ALA A 161 -0.34 11.39 4.85
N SER A 162 -1.29 11.01 3.99
CA SER A 162 -1.14 11.01 2.53
C SER A 162 -0.77 12.40 2.02
N TYR A 163 -1.52 13.42 2.43
CA TYR A 163 -1.22 14.81 2.08
C TYR A 163 0.17 15.22 2.55
N LEU A 164 0.54 14.94 3.80
CA LEU A 164 1.87 15.27 4.31
C LEU A 164 2.97 14.55 3.52
N PHE A 165 2.80 13.26 3.23
CA PHE A 165 3.80 12.50 2.48
C PHE A 165 3.97 12.99 1.05
N THR A 166 2.89 13.36 0.35
CA THR A 166 3.01 13.89 -1.02
C THR A 166 3.61 15.30 -1.08
N HIS A 167 3.73 16.00 0.06
CA HIS A 167 4.38 17.31 0.16
C HIS A 167 5.78 17.25 0.78
N VAL A 168 6.26 16.05 1.10
CA VAL A 168 7.57 15.84 1.76
C VAL A 168 8.44 14.87 0.97
N PHE A 169 7.86 13.83 0.40
CA PHE A 169 8.56 12.78 -0.33
C PHE A 169 8.23 12.84 -1.83
N SER A 170 9.07 12.18 -2.63
CA SER A 170 8.74 11.84 -4.01
C SER A 170 7.39 11.11 -4.07
N GLY A 171 6.63 11.23 -5.16
CA GLY A 171 5.32 10.56 -5.27
C GLY A 171 5.41 9.05 -4.99
N ARG A 172 6.47 8.41 -5.48
CA ARG A 172 6.78 6.99 -5.20
C ARG A 172 7.04 6.74 -3.71
N GLY A 173 7.88 7.56 -3.09
CA GLY A 173 8.17 7.50 -1.66
C GLY A 173 6.92 7.70 -0.82
N ALA A 174 6.07 8.64 -1.20
CA ALA A 174 4.84 8.98 -0.49
C ALA A 174 3.86 7.80 -0.43
N PHE A 175 3.56 7.16 -1.55
CA PHE A 175 2.62 6.04 -1.61
C PHE A 175 3.11 4.82 -0.82
N ILE A 176 4.39 4.52 -0.90
CA ILE A 176 4.98 3.45 -0.09
C ILE A 176 4.96 3.80 1.40
N HIS A 177 5.18 5.06 1.79
CA HIS A 177 5.08 5.47 3.20
C HIS A 177 3.64 5.44 3.72
N VAL A 178 2.63 5.78 2.91
CA VAL A 178 1.22 5.54 3.25
C VAL A 178 0.99 4.05 3.52
N GLY A 179 1.39 3.19 2.59
CA GLY A 179 1.26 1.73 2.73
C GLY A 179 1.99 1.18 3.96
N ALA A 180 3.22 1.64 4.20
CA ALA A 180 4.05 1.24 5.34
C ALA A 180 3.46 1.72 6.67
N MET A 181 2.88 2.92 6.72
CA MET A 181 2.20 3.43 7.92
C MET A 181 0.98 2.59 8.25
N ILE A 182 0.12 2.31 7.26
CA ILE A 182 -1.06 1.47 7.46
C ILE A 182 -0.64 0.05 7.85
N GLY A 183 0.34 -0.54 7.16
CA GLY A 183 0.88 -1.86 7.48
C GLY A 183 1.47 -1.93 8.89
N THR A 184 2.17 -0.88 9.33
CA THR A 184 2.70 -0.76 10.69
C THR A 184 1.58 -0.69 11.72
N ILE A 185 0.54 0.12 11.49
CA ILE A 185 -0.66 0.16 12.33
C ILE A 185 -1.29 -1.24 12.44
N MET A 186 -1.44 -1.93 11.30
CA MET A 186 -2.06 -3.26 11.24
C MET A 186 -1.23 -4.33 11.97
N ALA A 187 0.10 -4.31 11.86
CA ALA A 187 0.97 -5.25 12.54
C ALA A 187 1.02 -4.95 14.05
N ALA A 188 1.09 -3.66 14.41
CA ALA A 188 1.06 -3.23 15.80
C ALA A 188 -0.27 -3.55 16.48
N ASN A 189 -1.39 -3.54 15.76
CA ASN A 189 -2.68 -4.05 16.24
C ASN A 189 -2.57 -5.51 16.69
N VAL A 190 -1.92 -6.36 15.89
CA VAL A 190 -1.71 -7.77 16.22
C VAL A 190 -0.80 -7.89 17.44
N PHE A 191 0.35 -7.22 17.41
CA PHE A 191 1.41 -7.34 18.41
C PHE A 191 1.03 -6.74 19.78
N ARG A 192 0.40 -5.57 19.82
CA ARG A 192 0.16 -4.80 21.05
C ARG A 192 -1.23 -4.98 21.63
N ILE A 193 -2.24 -5.29 20.81
CA ILE A 193 -3.64 -5.33 21.24
C ILE A 193 -4.22 -6.74 21.12
N ILE A 194 -4.27 -7.32 19.92
CA ILE A 194 -5.00 -8.57 19.66
C ILE A 194 -4.38 -9.75 20.43
N ILE A 195 -3.10 -10.05 20.21
CA ILE A 195 -2.44 -11.20 20.84
C ILE A 195 -2.35 -11.05 22.37
N PRO A 196 -1.94 -9.89 22.93
CA PRO A 196 -1.95 -9.71 24.38
C PRO A 196 -3.34 -9.84 25.02
N ASN A 197 -4.38 -9.31 24.39
CA ASN A 197 -5.76 -9.43 24.91
C ASN A 197 -6.24 -10.88 24.86
N GLN A 198 -5.99 -11.59 23.76
CA GLN A 198 -6.34 -13.02 23.66
C GLN A 198 -5.61 -13.86 24.71
N LYS A 199 -4.32 -13.60 24.97
CA LYS A 199 -3.57 -14.28 26.04
C LYS A 199 -4.15 -14.03 27.43
N LYS A 200 -4.56 -12.78 27.73
CA LYS A 200 -5.22 -12.44 29.00
C LYS A 200 -6.55 -13.17 29.16
N VAL A 201 -7.34 -13.25 28.09
CA VAL A 201 -8.60 -13.99 28.08
C VAL A 201 -8.35 -15.47 28.36
N VAL A 202 -7.42 -16.11 27.64
CA VAL A 202 -7.06 -17.52 27.86
C VAL A 202 -6.56 -17.76 29.29
N ALA A 203 -5.70 -16.89 29.82
CA ALA A 203 -5.21 -17.01 31.19
C ALA A 203 -6.34 -16.95 32.24
N SER A 204 -7.31 -16.05 32.07
CA SER A 204 -8.47 -15.95 32.97
C SER A 204 -9.29 -17.25 32.94
N LEU A 205 -9.47 -17.82 31.75
CA LEU A 205 -10.23 -19.06 31.54
C LEU A 205 -9.55 -20.27 32.17
N MET A 206 -8.23 -20.38 32.00
CA MET A 206 -7.43 -21.42 32.64
C MET A 206 -7.46 -21.32 34.17
N ALA A 207 -7.64 -20.11 34.72
CA ALA A 207 -7.80 -19.87 36.15
C ALA A 207 -9.24 -20.10 36.67
N GLY A 208 -10.19 -20.45 35.79
CA GLY A 208 -11.61 -20.58 36.16
C GLY A 208 -12.33 -19.24 36.39
N GLU A 209 -11.71 -18.13 35.99
CA GLU A 209 -12.27 -16.78 36.12
C GLU A 209 -13.10 -16.39 34.89
N LYS A 210 -14.06 -15.48 35.08
CA LYS A 210 -14.81 -14.89 33.96
C LYS A 210 -13.97 -13.81 33.27
N PRO A 211 -13.61 -13.96 31.97
CA PRO A 211 -12.79 -12.98 31.25
C PRO A 211 -13.49 -11.63 31.07
N ASP A 212 -12.71 -10.56 31.05
CA ASP A 212 -13.22 -9.22 30.74
C ASP A 212 -13.66 -9.13 29.27
N PRO A 213 -14.96 -8.91 28.98
CA PRO A 213 -15.48 -8.81 27.61
C PRO A 213 -14.86 -7.65 26.81
N LYS A 214 -14.34 -6.61 27.48
CA LYS A 214 -13.69 -5.47 26.81
C LYS A 214 -12.47 -5.90 26.00
N LEU A 215 -11.74 -6.91 26.44
CA LEU A 215 -10.52 -7.41 25.77
C LEU A 215 -10.84 -7.95 24.37
N GLY A 216 -11.91 -8.74 24.26
CA GLY A 216 -12.39 -9.29 22.99
C GLY A 216 -12.95 -8.22 22.06
N LEU A 217 -13.71 -7.25 22.59
CA LEU A 217 -14.22 -6.11 21.81
C LEU A 217 -13.10 -5.26 21.22
N GLN A 218 -12.07 -4.95 22.01
CA GLN A 218 -10.88 -4.24 21.52
C GLN A 218 -10.16 -5.01 20.42
N ALA A 219 -9.95 -6.33 20.60
CA ALA A 219 -9.30 -7.16 19.58
C ALA A 219 -10.13 -7.20 18.28
N LYS A 220 -11.46 -7.36 18.39
CA LYS A 220 -12.39 -7.36 17.25
C LYS A 220 -12.36 -6.02 16.50
N GLN A 221 -12.35 -4.89 17.22
CA GLN A 221 -12.25 -3.57 16.61
C GLN A 221 -10.98 -3.46 15.74
N ARG A 222 -9.82 -3.81 16.28
CA ARG A 222 -8.55 -3.74 15.55
C ARG A 222 -8.50 -4.71 14.37
N SER A 223 -9.00 -5.93 14.55
CA SER A 223 -9.13 -6.90 13.45
C SER A 223 -10.06 -6.40 12.33
N THR A 224 -11.12 -5.68 12.68
CA THR A 224 -12.04 -5.10 11.69
C THR A 224 -11.33 -4.04 10.84
N HIS A 225 -10.55 -3.16 11.47
CA HIS A 225 -9.76 -2.17 10.73
C HIS A 225 -8.76 -2.83 9.78
N ASN A 226 -8.01 -3.83 10.26
CA ASN A 226 -7.06 -4.57 9.43
C ASN A 226 -7.75 -5.15 8.18
N ASN A 227 -8.93 -5.77 8.35
CA ASN A 227 -9.68 -6.35 7.23
C ASN A 227 -10.05 -5.31 6.14
N TYR A 228 -10.57 -4.14 6.53
CA TYR A 228 -10.95 -3.10 5.56
C TYR A 228 -9.75 -2.43 4.88
N LEU A 229 -8.60 -2.36 5.58
CA LEU A 229 -7.39 -1.72 5.09
C LEU A 229 -6.50 -2.65 4.25
N THR A 230 -6.75 -3.96 4.26
CA THR A 230 -5.96 -4.94 3.51
C THR A 230 -5.87 -4.63 2.01
N LEU A 231 -7.00 -4.40 1.33
CA LEU A 231 -7.01 -4.18 -0.12
C LEU A 231 -6.33 -2.86 -0.52
N PRO A 232 -6.59 -1.72 0.17
CA PRO A 232 -5.83 -0.50 -0.05
C PRO A 232 -4.32 -0.67 0.14
N VAL A 233 -3.88 -1.35 1.21
CA VAL A 233 -2.45 -1.58 1.47
C VAL A 233 -1.80 -2.40 0.36
N LEU A 234 -2.46 -3.45 -0.12
CA LEU A 234 -1.95 -4.24 -1.25
C LEU A 234 -1.72 -3.38 -2.51
N LEU A 235 -2.65 -2.47 -2.81
CA LEU A 235 -2.48 -1.57 -3.95
C LEU A 235 -1.34 -0.57 -3.72
N MET A 236 -1.20 -0.02 -2.50
CA MET A 236 -0.05 0.82 -2.15
C MET A 236 1.28 0.08 -2.35
N MET A 237 1.36 -1.20 -2.00
CA MET A 237 2.58 -2.01 -2.15
C MET A 237 3.01 -2.18 -3.60
N ILE A 238 2.05 -2.33 -4.53
CA ILE A 238 2.35 -2.47 -5.97
C ILE A 238 2.35 -1.14 -6.73
N SER A 239 2.01 -0.03 -6.07
CA SER A 239 1.84 1.29 -6.70
C SER A 239 3.07 1.76 -7.48
N ASN A 240 4.27 1.35 -7.08
CA ASN A 240 5.53 1.66 -7.76
C ASN A 240 5.59 1.18 -9.22
N HIS A 241 4.76 0.21 -9.60
CA HIS A 241 4.66 -0.30 -10.97
C HIS A 241 3.69 0.53 -11.83
N TYR A 242 3.01 1.50 -11.24
CA TYR A 242 1.88 2.22 -11.78
C TYR A 242 2.02 3.71 -11.49
N SER A 243 2.87 4.38 -12.26
CA SER A 243 3.23 5.79 -12.03
C SER A 243 2.06 6.77 -12.07
N MET A 244 1.05 6.48 -12.89
CA MET A 244 -0.21 7.24 -12.92
C MET A 244 -0.89 7.37 -11.55
N LEU A 245 -0.61 6.49 -10.58
CA LEU A 245 -1.17 6.59 -9.23
C LEU A 245 -0.54 7.71 -8.41
N PHE A 246 0.74 8.03 -8.62
CA PHE A 246 1.49 8.93 -7.75
C PHE A 246 1.96 10.23 -8.42
N SER A 247 1.82 10.35 -9.74
CA SER A 247 2.38 11.48 -10.51
C SER A 247 1.45 12.69 -10.66
N HIS A 248 0.20 12.58 -10.21
CA HIS A 248 -0.76 13.67 -10.19
C HIS A 248 -0.47 14.63 -9.02
N ASP A 249 -0.58 15.95 -9.24
CA ASP A 249 -0.26 16.96 -8.21
C ASP A 249 -1.11 16.81 -6.93
N GLN A 250 -2.33 16.28 -7.09
CA GLN A 250 -3.24 15.93 -6.00
C GLN A 250 -3.30 14.42 -5.73
N SER A 251 -2.20 13.69 -5.89
CA SER A 251 -2.13 12.23 -5.73
C SER A 251 -2.55 11.75 -4.34
N TRP A 252 -2.52 12.62 -3.32
CA TRP A 252 -3.07 12.31 -2.01
C TRP A 252 -4.58 11.98 -2.04
N LEU A 253 -5.34 12.53 -3.00
CA LEU A 253 -6.75 12.18 -3.24
C LEU A 253 -6.91 10.79 -3.87
N ILE A 254 -5.93 10.34 -4.67
CA ILE A 254 -5.93 8.98 -5.26
C ILE A 254 -5.86 7.95 -4.13
N VAL A 255 -5.06 8.18 -3.09
CA VAL A 255 -5.06 7.35 -1.86
C VAL A 255 -6.46 7.28 -1.24
N GLY A 256 -7.17 8.41 -1.16
CA GLY A 256 -8.54 8.46 -0.66
C GLY A 256 -9.51 7.61 -1.47
N LEU A 257 -9.45 7.70 -2.80
CA LEU A 257 -10.26 6.87 -3.69
C LEU A 257 -9.93 5.38 -3.51
N ILE A 258 -8.65 5.02 -3.40
CA ILE A 258 -8.21 3.64 -3.16
C ILE A 258 -8.77 3.09 -1.84
N LEU A 259 -8.75 3.89 -0.77
CA LEU A 259 -9.34 3.51 0.52
C LEU A 259 -10.85 3.25 0.41
N ILE A 260 -11.57 4.14 -0.28
CA ILE A 260 -13.03 4.02 -0.47
C ILE A 260 -13.34 2.78 -1.30
N ILE A 261 -12.68 2.59 -2.44
CA ILE A 261 -12.91 1.47 -3.35
C ILE A 261 -12.56 0.15 -2.67
N GLY A 262 -11.38 0.05 -2.06
CA GLY A 262 -10.96 -1.14 -1.32
C GLY A 262 -11.90 -1.44 -0.15
N GLY A 263 -12.33 -0.39 0.56
CA GLY A 263 -13.33 -0.48 1.61
C GLY A 263 -14.68 -1.02 1.13
N LEU A 264 -15.19 -0.53 0.00
CA LEU A 264 -16.44 -0.97 -0.62
C LEU A 264 -16.38 -2.44 -1.08
N VAL A 265 -15.29 -2.82 -1.75
CA VAL A 265 -15.07 -4.22 -2.16
C VAL A 265 -15.02 -5.13 -0.94
N ARG A 266 -14.30 -4.73 0.10
CA ARG A 266 -14.24 -5.53 1.34
C ARG A 266 -15.59 -5.56 2.05
N HIS A 267 -16.31 -4.44 2.06
CA HIS A 267 -17.66 -4.36 2.61
C HIS A 267 -18.61 -5.35 1.92
N PHE A 268 -18.51 -5.48 0.59
CA PHE A 268 -19.26 -6.48 -0.16
C PHE A 268 -19.02 -7.91 0.30
N PHE A 269 -17.75 -8.32 0.37
CA PHE A 269 -17.44 -9.66 0.85
C PHE A 269 -17.90 -9.88 2.29
N ASN A 270 -17.71 -8.90 3.18
CA ASN A 270 -18.15 -9.01 4.57
C ASN A 270 -19.68 -9.16 4.67
N THR A 271 -20.45 -8.32 3.97
CA THR A 271 -21.92 -8.37 3.98
C THR A 271 -22.43 -9.69 3.40
N ARG A 272 -21.83 -10.16 2.30
CA ARG A 272 -22.18 -11.45 1.70
C ARG A 272 -21.89 -12.62 2.65
N ASN A 273 -20.73 -12.64 3.30
CA ASN A 273 -20.34 -13.70 4.25
C ASN A 273 -21.28 -13.75 5.46
N ALA A 274 -21.72 -12.56 5.92
CA ALA A 274 -22.73 -12.42 6.97
C ALA A 274 -24.14 -12.90 6.56
N GLY A 275 -24.33 -13.34 5.31
CA GLY A 275 -25.61 -13.79 4.78
C GLY A 275 -26.48 -12.67 4.19
N GLY A 276 -25.95 -11.47 4.01
CA GLY A 276 -26.66 -10.36 3.39
C GLY A 276 -26.93 -10.61 1.90
N THR A 277 -28.15 -10.32 1.46
CA THR A 277 -28.61 -10.52 0.07
C THR A 277 -29.43 -9.31 -0.42
N GLY A 278 -29.78 -9.31 -1.71
CA GLY A 278 -30.63 -8.27 -2.32
C GLY A 278 -30.03 -6.87 -2.19
N LYS A 279 -30.84 -5.92 -1.69
CA LYS A 279 -30.44 -4.50 -1.56
C LYS A 279 -29.24 -4.27 -0.64
N ALA A 280 -28.95 -5.19 0.29
CA ALA A 280 -27.80 -5.05 1.19
C ALA A 280 -26.45 -5.13 0.45
N ILE A 281 -26.40 -5.86 -0.67
CA ILE A 281 -25.16 -6.08 -1.44
C ILE A 281 -25.17 -5.47 -2.85
N ALA A 282 -26.36 -5.20 -3.41
CA ALA A 282 -26.52 -4.82 -4.83
C ALA A 282 -25.80 -3.52 -5.22
N TRP A 283 -25.55 -2.61 -4.28
CA TRP A 283 -24.94 -1.30 -4.56
C TRP A 283 -23.40 -1.30 -4.43
N GLN A 284 -22.83 -2.21 -3.62
CA GLN A 284 -21.43 -2.09 -3.18
C GLN A 284 -20.42 -2.28 -4.32
N LEU A 285 -20.58 -3.33 -5.14
CA LEU A 285 -19.70 -3.58 -6.30
C LEU A 285 -19.91 -2.56 -7.43
N PRO A 286 -21.15 -2.19 -7.82
CA PRO A 286 -21.35 -1.09 -8.77
C PRO A 286 -20.74 0.23 -8.30
N SER A 287 -20.88 0.59 -7.02
CA SER A 287 -20.24 1.79 -6.46
C SER A 287 -18.72 1.69 -6.51
N ALA A 288 -18.13 0.53 -6.23
CA ALA A 288 -16.68 0.32 -6.38
C ALA A 288 -16.22 0.45 -7.83
N ALA A 289 -17.00 -0.06 -8.81
CA ALA A 289 -16.69 0.06 -10.23
C ALA A 289 -16.77 1.51 -10.72
N VAL A 290 -17.79 2.27 -10.30
CA VAL A 290 -17.87 3.72 -10.54
C VAL A 290 -16.69 4.45 -9.91
N GLY A 291 -16.34 4.09 -8.67
CA GLY A 291 -15.15 4.63 -7.99
C GLY A 291 -13.86 4.36 -8.77
N MET A 292 -13.68 3.16 -9.34
CA MET A 292 -12.54 2.83 -10.21
C MET A 292 -12.52 3.65 -11.49
N ALA A 293 -13.68 3.90 -12.11
CA ALA A 293 -13.76 4.78 -13.29
C ALA A 293 -13.38 6.22 -12.94
N ILE A 294 -13.86 6.73 -11.79
CA ILE A 294 -13.49 8.06 -11.28
C ILE A 294 -11.98 8.13 -11.01
N LEU A 295 -11.41 7.11 -10.36
CA LEU A 295 -9.97 7.02 -10.11
C LEU A 295 -9.18 7.04 -11.42
N ALA A 296 -9.57 6.22 -12.41
CA ALA A 296 -8.89 6.16 -13.70
C ALA A 296 -8.95 7.50 -14.45
N MET A 297 -10.12 8.16 -14.46
CA MET A 297 -10.27 9.49 -15.06
C MET A 297 -9.43 10.54 -14.33
N PHE A 298 -9.49 10.57 -13.00
CA PHE A 298 -8.77 11.55 -12.19
C PHE A 298 -7.25 11.37 -12.29
N ALA A 299 -6.76 10.15 -12.19
CA ALA A 299 -5.34 9.83 -12.32
C ALA A 299 -4.77 10.13 -13.73
N SER A 300 -5.64 10.16 -14.76
CA SER A 300 -5.24 10.43 -16.15
C SER A 300 -5.49 11.86 -16.60
N TYR A 301 -6.07 12.71 -15.74
CA TYR A 301 -6.43 14.08 -16.10
C TYR A 301 -5.22 15.01 -15.97
N ASP A 302 -4.78 15.59 -17.09
CA ASP A 302 -3.79 16.67 -17.13
C ASP A 302 -4.44 17.96 -17.65
N PRO A 303 -4.77 18.93 -16.77
CA PRO A 303 -5.43 20.18 -17.17
C PRO A 303 -4.54 21.07 -18.05
N ASN A 304 -3.22 20.86 -18.03
CA ASN A 304 -2.27 21.69 -18.76
C ASN A 304 -1.89 21.09 -20.12
N ALA A 305 -2.33 19.85 -20.42
CA ALA A 305 -2.10 19.22 -21.72
C ALA A 305 -2.64 20.03 -22.90
N VAL A 306 -3.78 20.72 -22.72
CA VAL A 306 -4.41 21.54 -23.77
C VAL A 306 -3.66 22.86 -23.98
N LYS A 307 -3.23 23.53 -22.90
CA LYS A 307 -2.49 24.80 -23.00
C LYS A 307 -1.14 24.64 -23.70
N ARG A 308 -0.52 23.48 -23.51
CA ARG A 308 0.76 23.11 -24.12
C ARG A 308 0.60 22.68 -25.58
N ALA A 309 -0.60 22.44 -26.10
CA ALA A 309 -0.76 22.02 -27.50
C ALA A 309 -0.51 23.16 -28.50
N ASP A 310 -0.56 24.42 -28.04
CA ASP A 310 -0.38 25.63 -28.86
C ASP A 310 1.06 26.20 -28.83
N GLU A 311 2.00 25.54 -28.15
CA GLU A 311 3.42 25.93 -28.16
C GLU A 311 4.16 25.37 -29.37
N ASP A 312 5.13 26.13 -29.88
CA ASP A 312 5.95 25.71 -31.01
C ASP A 312 6.72 24.42 -30.66
N VAL A 313 6.60 23.42 -31.54
CA VAL A 313 7.28 22.14 -31.37
C VAL A 313 8.79 22.36 -31.46
N ILE A 314 9.52 21.93 -30.41
CA ILE A 314 10.98 22.03 -30.37
C ILE A 314 11.65 21.22 -31.49
N THR A 315 12.88 21.58 -31.86
CA THR A 315 13.68 20.83 -32.84
C THR A 315 14.24 19.54 -32.23
N ALA A 316 14.65 18.59 -33.08
CA ALA A 316 15.27 17.34 -32.66
C ALA A 316 16.57 17.58 -31.87
N ASN A 317 17.35 18.60 -32.22
CA ASN A 317 18.55 18.99 -31.47
C ASN A 317 18.24 19.48 -30.06
N HIS A 318 17.14 20.21 -29.88
CA HIS A 318 16.70 20.63 -28.55
C HIS A 318 16.19 19.43 -27.75
N ALA A 319 15.40 18.54 -28.37
CA ALA A 319 14.94 17.32 -27.71
C ALA A 319 16.13 16.44 -27.25
N LEU A 320 17.14 16.27 -28.11
CA LEU A 320 18.40 15.58 -27.78
C LEU A 320 19.10 16.23 -26.59
N ALA A 321 19.22 17.56 -26.56
CA ALA A 321 19.85 18.28 -25.46
C ALA A 321 19.12 18.08 -24.12
N ILE A 322 17.78 18.09 -24.12
CA ILE A 322 16.97 17.78 -22.92
C ILE A 322 17.27 16.36 -22.45
N VAL A 323 17.20 15.37 -23.35
CA VAL A 323 17.39 13.97 -22.97
C VAL A 323 18.82 13.70 -22.51
N GLN A 324 19.83 14.26 -23.18
CA GLN A 324 21.23 14.12 -22.77
C GLN A 324 21.49 14.71 -21.37
N THR A 325 20.89 15.85 -21.07
CA THR A 325 21.04 16.52 -19.78
C THR A 325 20.31 15.77 -18.67
N ARG A 326 19.12 15.22 -18.95
CA ARG A 326 18.23 14.69 -17.90
C ARG A 326 18.29 13.17 -17.73
N CYS A 327 18.69 12.43 -18.76
CA CYS A 327 18.56 10.97 -18.81
C CYS A 327 19.89 10.24 -19.00
N SER A 328 20.82 10.78 -19.78
CA SER A 328 22.02 10.05 -20.21
C SER A 328 23.04 9.80 -19.10
N THR A 329 22.91 10.43 -17.94
CA THR A 329 23.70 10.10 -16.75
C THR A 329 23.55 8.62 -16.36
N CYS A 330 22.35 8.05 -16.51
CA CYS A 330 22.07 6.64 -16.24
C CYS A 330 21.83 5.83 -17.53
N HIS A 331 21.26 6.45 -18.57
CA HIS A 331 20.87 5.80 -19.82
C HIS A 331 21.87 6.11 -20.94
N SER A 332 23.11 5.65 -20.79
CA SER A 332 24.19 5.81 -21.79
C SER A 332 24.95 4.50 -21.95
N ALA A 333 25.62 4.31 -23.09
CA ALA A 333 26.62 3.25 -23.25
C ALA A 333 27.74 3.31 -22.20
N ASN A 334 28.01 4.50 -21.65
CA ASN A 334 28.92 4.70 -20.52
C ASN A 334 28.22 5.58 -19.46
N PRO A 335 27.38 5.00 -18.59
CA PRO A 335 26.73 5.74 -17.52
C PRO A 335 27.76 6.46 -16.64
N SER A 336 27.42 7.65 -16.18
CA SER A 336 28.28 8.48 -15.31
C SER A 336 27.79 8.54 -13.86
N ASP A 337 26.58 8.04 -13.58
CA ASP A 337 26.06 7.89 -12.23
C ASP A 337 26.69 6.66 -11.55
N GLU A 338 27.28 6.83 -10.37
CA GLU A 338 27.95 5.76 -9.62
C GLU A 338 27.00 4.60 -9.22
N GLY A 339 25.68 4.82 -9.26
CA GLY A 339 24.68 3.80 -8.98
C GLY A 339 24.37 2.87 -10.15
N PHE A 340 24.93 3.11 -11.34
CA PHE A 340 24.61 2.36 -12.56
C PHE A 340 25.88 1.96 -13.33
N ASP A 341 26.25 0.69 -13.25
CA ASP A 341 27.35 0.12 -14.06
C ASP A 341 26.96 -0.02 -15.55
N GLU A 342 25.67 -0.21 -15.82
CA GLU A 342 25.10 -0.36 -17.15
C GLU A 342 23.75 0.37 -17.26
N ALA A 343 23.38 0.72 -18.50
CA ALA A 343 22.13 1.41 -18.78
C ALA A 343 20.91 0.56 -18.35
N PRO A 344 20.00 1.09 -17.50
CA PRO A 344 18.85 0.33 -17.03
C PRO A 344 17.99 -0.22 -18.16
N ALA A 345 17.68 -1.51 -18.07
CA ALA A 345 16.92 -2.25 -19.08
C ALA A 345 17.52 -2.19 -20.51
N GLY A 346 18.83 -1.94 -20.63
CA GLY A 346 19.55 -1.83 -21.90
C GLY A 346 19.12 -0.63 -22.75
N VAL A 347 18.49 0.39 -22.15
CA VAL A 347 18.02 1.59 -22.86
C VAL A 347 19.06 2.69 -22.77
N MET A 348 19.54 3.16 -23.92
CA MET A 348 20.53 4.22 -24.03
C MET A 348 19.93 5.42 -24.78
N PHE A 349 20.47 6.61 -24.53
CA PHE A 349 20.09 7.88 -25.15
C PHE A 349 21.33 8.72 -25.50
N ASP A 350 22.35 8.07 -26.05
CA ASP A 350 23.59 8.71 -26.50
C ASP A 350 23.36 9.54 -27.77
N ASP A 351 22.45 9.09 -28.64
CA ASP A 351 22.12 9.73 -29.90
C ASP A 351 20.59 9.82 -30.16
N LEU A 352 20.22 10.60 -31.17
CA LEU A 352 18.82 10.84 -31.52
C LEU A 352 18.09 9.56 -31.96
N ALA A 353 18.75 8.67 -32.71
CA ALA A 353 18.12 7.45 -33.20
C ALA A 353 17.73 6.51 -32.04
N GLN A 354 18.55 6.46 -30.99
CA GLN A 354 18.24 5.72 -29.78
C GLN A 354 17.04 6.33 -29.01
N ILE A 355 16.92 7.66 -28.98
CA ILE A 355 15.76 8.36 -28.40
C ILE A 355 14.49 8.02 -29.18
N GLU A 356 14.53 8.14 -30.50
CA GLU A 356 13.39 7.85 -31.38
C GLU A 356 12.91 6.41 -31.23
N ALA A 357 13.86 5.45 -31.20
CA ALA A 357 13.56 4.03 -30.98
C ALA A 357 12.86 3.76 -29.63
N ASN A 358 13.06 4.62 -28.64
CA ASN A 358 12.51 4.51 -27.30
C ASN A 358 11.48 5.60 -26.96
N ALA A 359 11.02 6.38 -27.94
CA ALA A 359 10.22 7.58 -27.72
C ALA A 359 8.93 7.31 -26.93
N GLN A 360 8.27 6.17 -27.17
CA GLN A 360 7.09 5.78 -26.40
C GLN A 360 7.40 5.47 -24.93
N ARG A 361 8.58 4.92 -24.64
CA ARG A 361 9.04 4.69 -23.26
C ARG A 361 9.40 6.00 -22.58
N VAL A 362 10.07 6.91 -23.30
CA VAL A 362 10.37 8.28 -22.82
C VAL A 362 9.06 9.01 -22.49
N LEU A 363 8.09 8.99 -23.40
CA LEU A 363 6.78 9.59 -23.21
C LEU A 363 6.06 8.99 -21.99
N ALA A 364 6.06 7.67 -21.84
CA ALA A 364 5.37 7.01 -20.73
C ALA A 364 6.06 7.24 -19.38
N GLN A 365 7.38 7.19 -19.31
CA GLN A 365 8.12 7.21 -18.04
C GLN A 365 8.54 8.61 -17.60
N ALA A 366 8.98 9.46 -18.52
CA ALA A 366 9.43 10.81 -18.21
C ALA A 366 8.30 11.83 -18.34
N VAL A 367 7.53 11.79 -19.43
CA VAL A 367 6.55 12.86 -19.68
C VAL A 367 5.23 12.63 -18.92
N ILE A 368 4.53 11.54 -19.22
CA ILE A 368 3.20 11.24 -18.66
C ILE A 368 3.34 10.75 -17.22
N GLY A 369 4.17 9.72 -17.03
CA GLY A 369 4.31 9.03 -15.77
C GLY A 369 5.21 9.74 -14.77
N ARG A 370 6.02 10.74 -15.15
CA ARG A 370 6.97 11.46 -14.27
C ARG A 370 7.77 10.55 -13.32
N ALA A 371 7.98 9.29 -13.71
CA ALA A 371 8.70 8.29 -12.92
C ALA A 371 10.21 8.39 -13.13
N MET A 372 10.60 9.03 -14.23
CA MET A 372 11.97 9.37 -14.59
C MET A 372 12.11 10.88 -14.78
N PRO A 373 13.27 11.47 -14.48
CA PRO A 373 14.43 10.87 -13.81
C PRO A 373 14.08 10.39 -12.39
N LEU A 374 14.74 9.33 -11.89
CA LEU A 374 14.46 8.79 -10.55
C LEU A 374 14.60 9.90 -9.50
N GLY A 375 13.59 10.07 -8.63
CA GLY A 375 13.58 11.13 -7.62
C GLY A 375 13.72 12.55 -8.17
N ASN A 376 13.49 12.74 -9.48
CA ASN A 376 13.85 13.95 -10.22
C ASN A 376 15.30 14.42 -9.96
N MET A 377 16.24 13.47 -9.78
CA MET A 377 17.65 13.72 -9.41
C MET A 377 18.39 14.67 -10.35
N THR A 378 18.02 14.69 -11.63
CA THR A 378 18.62 15.59 -12.64
C THR A 378 17.79 16.85 -12.86
N GLU A 379 16.81 17.16 -11.99
CA GLU A 379 16.04 18.40 -11.96
C GLU A 379 15.31 18.73 -13.28
N MET A 380 14.69 17.72 -13.90
CA MET A 380 13.92 17.93 -15.13
C MET A 380 12.65 18.75 -14.85
N THR A 381 12.48 19.86 -15.58
CA THR A 381 11.38 20.80 -15.36
C THR A 381 10.09 20.36 -16.03
N ASP A 382 8.95 20.91 -15.59
CA ASP A 382 7.65 20.66 -16.24
C ASP A 382 7.58 21.21 -17.67
N GLU A 383 8.33 22.27 -17.95
CA GLU A 383 8.46 22.84 -19.30
C GLU A 383 9.22 21.89 -20.23
N GLU A 384 10.36 21.36 -19.78
CA GLU A 384 11.13 20.38 -20.55
C GLU A 384 10.32 19.11 -20.83
N ARG A 385 9.53 18.63 -19.84
CA ARG A 385 8.63 17.49 -20.02
C ARG A 385 7.55 17.80 -21.04
N ALA A 386 6.98 19.00 -21.00
CA ALA A 386 5.96 19.45 -21.94
C ALA A 386 6.51 19.47 -23.38
N GLN A 387 7.64 20.16 -23.58
CA GLN A 387 8.31 20.29 -24.87
C GLN A 387 8.69 18.93 -25.46
N LEU A 388 9.34 18.07 -24.67
CA LEU A 388 9.70 16.72 -25.10
C LEU A 388 8.46 15.88 -25.44
N GLY A 389 7.39 16.03 -24.65
CA GLY A 389 6.11 15.37 -24.89
C GLY A 389 5.41 15.83 -26.16
N GLN A 390 5.44 17.12 -26.48
CA GLN A 390 4.89 17.67 -27.72
C GLN A 390 5.69 17.15 -28.92
N TRP A 391 7.03 17.23 -28.86
CA TRP A 391 7.91 16.75 -29.93
C TRP A 391 7.67 15.28 -30.27
N ILE A 392 7.57 14.40 -29.27
CA ILE A 392 7.26 12.98 -29.48
C ILE A 392 5.88 12.80 -30.12
N ARG A 393 4.86 13.54 -29.66
CA ARG A 393 3.49 13.44 -30.20
C ARG A 393 3.34 14.02 -31.60
N ALA A 394 4.17 15.00 -31.96
CA ALA A 394 4.22 15.62 -33.28
C ALA A 394 4.94 14.74 -34.34
N GLY A 395 5.40 13.55 -33.94
CA GLY A 395 6.12 12.64 -34.84
C GLY A 395 7.61 12.95 -34.95
N MET A 396 8.19 13.61 -33.93
CA MET A 396 9.63 13.87 -33.79
C MET A 396 10.22 14.63 -35.00
N PRO A 397 9.71 15.83 -35.33
CA PRO A 397 10.25 16.64 -36.43
C PRO A 397 11.70 17.07 -36.18
N GLU A 398 12.46 17.30 -37.26
CA GLU A 398 13.88 17.71 -37.22
C GLU A 398 14.14 19.05 -36.51
#